data_AF-A0A7S4HQV9-F1
#
_entry.id   AF-A0A7S4HQV9-F1
#
_cell.length_a   1.000
_cell.length_b   1.000
_cell.length_c   1.000
_cell.angle_alpha   90.00
_cell.angle_beta   90.00
_cell.angle_gamma   90.00
#
_symmetry.space_group_name_H-M   'P 1'
#
loop_
_entity.id
_entity.type
_entity.pdbx_description
1 polymer ?
#
loop_
_entity_poly.entity_id
_entity_poly.type
_entity_poly.pdbx_seq_one_letter_code
_entity_poly.pdbx_strand_id
1 'polypeptide(L)'
;MSETTYSIENAKSGRSSCKKCKVKIGKGEIRLGVNAPAGDYNMQSWYHTKCFTLPRKLVKQGIDAATFVADMLVDETEGNVLGDTTYDIVADIEYKLPKKKKGEEEGAVSGASKSMKRIKEDLAKIKAEAVDEEEDEDEGPKRKKVKKEKGKLSENDRARAEVFSMYQGCKNDELKDCLRWNKQMVGGNKDALMTRIIDGHLNGRLGRCPTCKQGRVKLTEDDGGETAYCNGYFDEENGVRVGCFFKCKIDKAPRLHPWYSKEPTEEETEAMEAQDEAAKSGGAVGVEQTEKAKEDTEKLTKLVKRIDWDMSHQPGVRQAAKDMLEIVKSCLAIPSDNKTARFEIGKIILANRNLPATEVLNEVIERFGFSEIKDEAKKKNKEALTSLCANPANAPLVEAFMEMSKLFFKSGDGIRGNANSKAAEAIKGIEFEINEENAHGLGKGKKTKVAGIGKGSAEKMYEFLTTGTVRFYSNYPSLW
;
A
#
# COMPACT_ATOMS: atom_id res chain seq x y z
N MET A 1 -4.34 26.89 -23.18
CA MET A 1 -3.64 25.71 -22.64
C MET A 1 -2.19 26.10 -22.46
N SER A 2 -1.64 26.01 -21.25
CA SER A 2 -0.24 26.35 -21.02
C SER A 2 0.66 25.44 -21.86
N GLU A 3 1.65 26.04 -22.52
CA GLU A 3 2.57 25.33 -23.40
C GLU A 3 3.73 24.73 -22.58
N THR A 4 4.27 23.60 -23.03
CA THR A 4 5.46 23.02 -22.40
C THR A 4 6.67 23.87 -22.74
N THR A 5 7.38 24.38 -21.73
CA THR A 5 8.59 25.19 -21.94
C THR A 5 9.85 24.41 -21.59
N TYR A 6 10.96 24.83 -22.20
CA TYR A 6 12.27 24.20 -22.02
C TYR A 6 13.25 25.25 -21.52
N SER A 7 14.05 24.89 -20.52
CA SER A 7 15.11 25.76 -20.02
C SER A 7 16.43 25.04 -19.84
N ILE A 8 17.51 25.81 -19.79
CA ILE A 8 18.85 25.29 -19.51
C ILE A 8 19.51 26.14 -18.43
N GLU A 9 20.19 25.47 -17.50
CA GLU A 9 20.95 26.13 -16.43
C GLU A 9 22.07 25.25 -15.88
N ASN A 10 23.01 25.88 -15.16
CA ASN A 10 23.87 25.15 -14.23
C ASN A 10 23.06 24.72 -13.00
N ALA A 11 23.21 23.47 -12.59
CA ALA A 11 22.47 22.92 -11.47
C ALA A 11 22.78 23.65 -10.16
N LYS A 12 21.79 24.37 -9.63
CA LYS A 12 21.87 25.13 -8.36
C LYS A 12 22.26 24.26 -7.16
N SER A 13 21.92 22.97 -7.19
CA SER A 13 22.35 21.97 -6.19
C SER A 13 22.41 20.56 -6.78
N GLY A 14 23.21 19.68 -6.18
CA GLY A 14 23.35 18.28 -6.61
C GLY A 14 22.17 17.35 -6.27
N ARG A 15 20.99 17.91 -5.98
CA ARG A 15 19.83 17.15 -5.47
C ARG A 15 18.95 16.56 -6.57
N SER A 16 18.96 17.14 -7.77
CA SER A 16 18.18 16.67 -8.92
C SER A 16 18.75 15.38 -9.50
N SER A 17 17.88 14.50 -9.99
CA SER A 17 18.27 13.30 -10.75
C SER A 17 17.77 13.43 -12.18
N CYS A 18 18.61 13.04 -13.15
CA CYS A 18 18.22 12.99 -14.55
C CYS A 18 17.04 12.03 -14.76
N LYS A 19 15.99 12.47 -15.46
CA LYS A 19 14.78 11.65 -15.66
C LYS A 19 15.00 10.44 -16.57
N LYS A 20 16.00 10.47 -17.47
CA LYS A 20 16.35 9.34 -18.34
C LYS A 20 17.21 8.29 -17.63
N CYS A 21 18.41 8.65 -17.16
CA CYS A 21 19.35 7.70 -16.57
C CYS A 21 19.25 7.54 -15.04
N LYS A 22 18.45 8.36 -14.35
CA LYS A 22 18.25 8.37 -12.88
C LYS A 22 19.48 8.73 -12.02
N VAL A 23 20.64 9.01 -12.65
CA VAL A 23 21.84 9.49 -11.96
C VAL A 23 21.67 10.93 -11.47
N LYS A 24 22.31 11.28 -10.36
CA LYS A 24 22.33 12.64 -9.80
C LYS A 24 23.10 13.59 -10.72
N ILE A 25 22.55 14.78 -10.94
CA ILE A 25 23.19 15.87 -11.68
C ILE A 25 23.99 16.68 -10.65
N GLY A 26 25.29 16.85 -10.85
CA GLY A 26 26.19 17.52 -9.90
C GLY A 26 25.90 19.01 -9.76
N LYS A 27 26.21 19.63 -8.62
CA LYS A 27 26.08 21.09 -8.45
C LYS A 27 27.03 21.79 -9.45
N GLY A 28 26.52 22.75 -10.21
CA GLY A 28 27.29 23.47 -11.24
C GLY A 28 27.28 22.80 -12.61
N GLU A 29 26.82 21.55 -12.74
CA GLU A 29 26.73 20.84 -14.02
C GLU A 29 25.56 21.39 -14.87
N ILE A 30 25.75 21.49 -16.20
CA ILE A 30 24.71 21.96 -17.13
C ILE A 30 23.58 20.92 -17.19
N ARG A 31 22.33 21.38 -17.07
CA ARG A 31 21.14 20.54 -17.15
C ARG A 31 20.02 21.20 -17.93
N LEU A 32 19.23 20.37 -18.60
CA LEU A 32 18.04 20.79 -19.35
C LEU A 32 16.77 20.49 -18.55
N GLY A 33 15.96 21.53 -18.35
CA GLY A 33 14.66 21.51 -17.69
C GLY A 33 13.50 21.42 -18.69
N VAL A 34 12.54 20.55 -18.42
CA VAL A 34 11.25 20.49 -19.12
C VAL A 34 10.16 20.86 -18.14
N ASN A 35 9.44 21.95 -18.41
CA ASN A 35 8.33 22.43 -17.60
C ASN A 35 7.03 22.12 -18.34
N ALA A 36 6.33 21.08 -17.89
CA ALA A 36 5.04 20.69 -18.45
C ALA A 36 3.91 21.03 -17.47
N PRO A 37 2.79 21.59 -17.92
CA PRO A 37 1.64 21.84 -17.04
C PRO A 37 1.02 20.52 -16.57
N ALA A 38 0.66 20.46 -15.30
CA ALA A 38 0.07 19.31 -14.62
C ALA A 38 -1.05 19.81 -13.69
N GLY A 39 -2.21 20.14 -14.27
CA GLY A 39 -3.30 20.81 -13.54
C GLY A 39 -2.93 22.25 -13.23
N ASP A 40 -3.07 22.65 -11.96
CA ASP A 40 -2.75 24.00 -11.48
C ASP A 40 -1.26 24.24 -11.20
N TYR A 41 -0.40 23.24 -11.43
CA TYR A 41 1.04 23.30 -11.16
C TYR A 41 1.86 22.95 -12.39
N ASN A 42 3.09 23.47 -12.48
CA ASN A 42 4.06 23.05 -13.49
C ASN A 42 4.97 21.94 -12.95
N MET A 43 5.05 20.83 -13.67
CA MET A 43 5.96 19.73 -13.37
C MET A 43 7.31 19.97 -14.06
N GLN A 44 8.34 20.30 -13.28
CA GLN A 44 9.70 20.47 -13.77
C GLN A 44 10.47 19.14 -13.74
N SER A 45 11.04 18.77 -14.89
CA SER A 45 11.84 17.56 -15.08
C SER A 45 13.24 17.89 -15.59
N TRP A 46 14.27 17.37 -14.91
CA TRP A 46 15.67 17.62 -15.25
C TRP A 46 16.33 16.48 -16.04
N TYR A 47 17.18 16.82 -16.99
CA TYR A 47 17.97 15.90 -17.81
C TYR A 47 19.43 16.38 -17.91
N HIS A 48 20.40 15.46 -18.00
CA HIS A 48 21.69 15.81 -18.61
C HIS A 48 21.44 16.18 -20.09
N THR A 49 22.24 17.07 -20.67
CA THR A 49 22.17 17.47 -22.09
C THR A 49 22.15 16.24 -23.01
N LYS A 50 23.13 15.34 -22.85
CA LYS A 50 23.24 14.04 -23.57
C LYS A 50 22.08 13.06 -23.33
N CYS A 51 21.35 13.26 -22.23
CA CYS A 51 20.20 12.43 -21.88
C CYS A 51 18.89 13.00 -22.42
N PHE A 52 18.85 14.25 -22.89
CA PHE A 52 17.64 14.79 -23.47
C PHE A 52 17.35 14.15 -24.83
N THR A 53 16.09 14.14 -25.24
CA THR A 53 15.69 13.64 -26.56
C THR A 53 14.48 14.44 -26.99
N LEU A 54 14.55 15.00 -28.20
CA LEU A 54 13.49 15.86 -28.72
C LEU A 54 12.14 15.14 -28.70
N PRO A 55 11.08 15.78 -28.16
CA PRO A 55 9.73 15.25 -28.21
C PRO A 55 9.29 14.94 -29.65
N ARG A 56 8.65 13.79 -29.84
CA ARG A 56 8.17 13.36 -31.18
C ARG A 56 7.27 14.37 -31.88
N LYS A 57 6.55 15.20 -31.13
CA LYS A 57 5.69 16.27 -31.68
C LYS A 57 6.51 17.34 -32.39
N LEU A 58 7.59 17.82 -31.77
CA LEU A 58 8.48 18.83 -32.35
C LEU A 58 9.19 18.30 -33.60
N VAL A 59 9.69 17.06 -33.52
CA VAL A 59 10.32 16.40 -34.68
C VAL A 59 9.34 16.27 -35.85
N LYS A 60 8.06 15.94 -35.60
CA LYS A 60 7.03 15.89 -36.65
C LYS A 60 6.68 17.26 -37.25
N GLN A 61 6.94 18.33 -36.51
CA GLN A 61 6.77 19.72 -36.97
C GLN A 61 8.00 20.24 -37.72
N GLY A 62 9.03 19.40 -37.92
CA GLY A 62 10.25 19.78 -38.63
C GLY A 62 11.27 20.51 -37.75
N ILE A 63 11.09 20.54 -36.43
CA ILE A 63 12.02 21.19 -35.50
C ILE A 63 13.18 20.21 -35.22
N ASP A 64 14.38 20.59 -35.63
CA ASP A 64 15.63 19.88 -35.33
C ASP A 64 16.29 20.40 -34.04
N ALA A 65 17.44 19.85 -33.68
CA ALA A 65 18.13 20.20 -32.43
C ALA A 65 18.67 21.63 -32.45
N ALA A 66 19.19 22.10 -33.59
CA ALA A 66 19.69 23.46 -33.75
C ALA A 66 18.55 24.49 -33.58
N THR A 67 17.44 24.28 -34.28
CA THR A 67 16.23 25.12 -34.19
C THR A 67 15.66 25.08 -32.78
N PHE A 68 15.62 23.89 -32.14
CA PHE A 68 15.15 23.77 -30.76
C PHE A 68 16.01 24.57 -29.78
N VAL A 69 17.34 24.49 -29.87
CA VAL A 69 18.25 25.22 -28.97
C VAL A 69 18.18 26.73 -29.21
N ALA A 70 18.07 27.16 -30.46
CA ALA A 70 18.00 28.58 -30.81
C ALA A 70 16.67 29.23 -30.41
N ASP A 71 15.54 28.57 -30.71
CA ASP A 71 14.23 29.22 -30.70
C ASP A 71 13.33 28.80 -29.53
N MET A 72 13.62 27.66 -28.88
CA MET A 72 12.73 27.08 -27.86
C MET A 72 13.38 26.88 -26.49
N LEU A 73 14.70 26.89 -26.40
CA LEU A 73 15.43 26.65 -25.16
C LEU A 73 15.79 27.97 -24.48
N VAL A 74 15.23 28.21 -23.30
CA VAL A 74 15.47 29.44 -22.55
C VAL A 74 16.69 29.28 -21.63
N ASP A 75 17.69 30.14 -21.79
CA ASP A 75 18.82 30.22 -20.85
C ASP A 75 18.41 30.95 -19.56
N GLU A 76 18.33 30.22 -18.45
CA GLU A 76 18.04 30.80 -17.13
C GLU A 76 19.29 31.37 -16.43
N THR A 77 20.43 31.42 -17.12
CA THR A 77 21.72 31.89 -16.61
C THR A 77 22.17 33.23 -17.20
N GLU A 78 21.25 34.00 -17.79
CA GLU A 78 21.54 35.31 -18.40
C GLU A 78 22.56 35.22 -19.57
N GLY A 79 22.56 34.12 -20.31
CA GLY A 79 23.44 33.91 -21.48
C GLY A 79 24.80 33.28 -21.15
N ASN A 80 25.03 32.86 -19.90
CA ASN A 80 26.29 32.22 -19.49
C ASN A 80 26.41 30.76 -19.98
N VAL A 81 25.31 30.15 -20.42
CA VAL A 81 25.30 28.77 -20.94
C VAL A 81 25.08 28.77 -22.45
N LEU A 82 24.04 29.43 -22.94
CA LEU A 82 23.79 29.61 -24.37
C LEU A 82 24.67 30.74 -24.91
N GLY A 83 25.88 30.34 -25.28
CA GLY A 83 26.91 31.14 -25.92
C GLY A 83 27.91 30.19 -26.57
N ASP A 84 29.12 30.10 -26.03
CA ASP A 84 30.18 29.21 -26.51
C ASP A 84 29.80 27.72 -26.50
N THR A 85 28.88 27.30 -25.61
CA THR A 85 28.48 25.87 -25.49
C THR A 85 27.28 25.48 -26.36
N THR A 86 26.73 26.42 -27.15
CA THR A 86 25.55 26.18 -28.00
C THR A 86 25.78 25.01 -28.95
N TYR A 87 26.96 24.98 -29.59
CA TYR A 87 27.34 23.90 -30.49
C TYR A 87 27.41 22.55 -29.78
N ASP A 88 27.99 22.50 -28.58
CA ASP A 88 28.11 21.29 -27.77
C ASP A 88 26.74 20.78 -27.30
N ILE A 89 25.82 21.68 -26.95
CA ILE A 89 24.45 21.32 -26.54
C ILE A 89 23.65 20.77 -27.71
N VAL A 90 23.75 21.39 -28.89
CA VAL A 90 23.14 20.85 -30.12
C VAL A 90 23.70 19.46 -30.41
N ALA A 91 25.04 19.31 -30.38
CA ALA A 91 25.70 18.03 -30.58
C ALA A 91 25.25 16.98 -29.55
N ASP A 92 25.10 17.35 -28.27
CA ASP A 92 24.63 16.47 -27.20
C ASP A 92 23.16 16.02 -27.38
N ILE A 93 22.30 16.89 -27.92
CA ILE A 93 20.89 16.58 -28.20
C ILE A 93 20.78 15.68 -29.45
N GLU A 94 21.59 15.95 -30.47
CA GLU A 94 21.68 15.12 -31.69
C GLU A 94 22.39 13.80 -31.43
N TYR A 95 23.22 13.75 -30.39
CA TYR A 95 23.97 12.56 -30.01
C TYR A 95 23.01 11.44 -29.66
N LYS A 96 22.83 10.54 -30.63
CA LYS A 96 22.24 9.24 -30.38
C LYS A 96 23.23 8.45 -29.56
N LEU A 97 23.03 8.48 -28.24
CA LEU A 97 23.66 7.53 -27.33
C LEU A 97 23.66 6.16 -28.03
N PRO A 98 24.84 5.56 -28.26
CA PRO A 98 24.90 4.25 -28.89
C PRO A 98 23.93 3.36 -28.12
N LYS A 99 23.04 2.65 -28.84
CA LYS A 99 22.19 1.63 -28.20
C LYS A 99 23.16 0.74 -27.44
N LYS A 100 23.23 0.90 -26.12
CA LYS A 100 24.14 0.11 -25.31
C LYS A 100 23.82 -1.34 -25.61
N LYS A 101 24.84 -2.10 -26.04
CA LYS A 101 24.77 -3.56 -25.96
C LYS A 101 24.28 -3.86 -24.56
N LYS A 102 23.17 -4.58 -24.50
CA LYS A 102 22.50 -5.03 -23.28
C LYS A 102 23.52 -5.88 -22.51
N GLY A 103 24.34 -5.26 -21.67
CA GLY A 103 25.51 -5.92 -21.10
C GLY A 103 26.36 -5.04 -20.18
N GLU A 104 26.67 -3.79 -20.54
CA GLU A 104 27.68 -3.02 -19.80
C GLU A 104 27.24 -1.58 -19.50
N GLU A 105 26.41 -1.47 -18.47
CA GLU A 105 26.32 -0.30 -17.61
C GLU A 105 25.91 -0.83 -16.24
N GLU A 106 26.68 -0.51 -15.20
CA GLU A 106 26.29 -0.67 -13.80
C GLU A 106 25.18 0.34 -13.43
N GLY A 107 24.18 0.50 -14.29
CA GLY A 107 22.88 1.00 -13.89
C GLY A 107 22.20 -0.12 -13.10
N ALA A 108 21.80 0.15 -11.87
CA ALA A 108 21.15 -0.83 -11.01
C ALA A 108 19.98 -1.49 -11.76
N VAL A 109 20.18 -2.72 -12.25
CA VAL A 109 19.11 -3.57 -12.79
C VAL A 109 18.06 -3.69 -11.68
N SER A 110 16.79 -3.40 -11.99
CA SER A 110 15.72 -3.44 -10.98
C SER A 110 15.62 -4.83 -10.35
N GLY A 111 15.22 -4.90 -9.07
CA GLY A 111 15.04 -6.16 -8.35
C GLY A 111 14.14 -7.12 -9.10
N ALA A 112 13.02 -6.63 -9.64
CA ALA A 112 12.11 -7.38 -10.49
C ALA A 112 12.83 -8.01 -11.71
N SER A 113 13.63 -7.26 -12.46
CA SER A 113 14.35 -7.82 -13.62
C SER A 113 15.41 -8.85 -13.22
N LYS A 114 16.08 -8.68 -12.07
CA LYS A 114 17.00 -9.70 -11.54
C LYS A 114 16.26 -10.97 -11.13
N SER A 115 15.14 -10.84 -10.42
CA SER A 115 14.26 -11.95 -10.01
C SER A 115 13.76 -12.72 -11.24
N MET A 116 13.25 -12.01 -12.24
CA MET A 116 12.80 -12.61 -13.50
C MET A 116 13.90 -13.30 -14.29
N LYS A 117 15.15 -12.81 -14.21
CA LYS A 117 16.30 -13.49 -14.84
C LYS A 117 16.57 -14.84 -14.17
N ARG A 118 16.61 -14.88 -12.83
CA ARG A 118 16.82 -16.13 -12.05
C ARG A 118 15.73 -17.15 -12.36
N ILE A 119 14.46 -16.74 -12.31
CA ILE A 119 13.33 -17.63 -12.59
C ILE A 119 13.39 -18.24 -13.99
N LYS A 120 13.87 -17.48 -15.00
CA LYS A 120 14.08 -18.02 -16.35
C LYS A 120 15.22 -19.04 -16.42
N GLU A 121 16.30 -18.80 -15.69
CA GLU A 121 17.41 -19.76 -15.57
C GLU A 121 16.94 -21.04 -14.87
N ASP A 122 16.12 -20.91 -13.84
CA ASP A 122 15.55 -22.05 -13.11
C ASP A 122 14.55 -22.85 -13.96
N LEU A 123 13.69 -22.17 -14.72
CA LEU A 123 12.82 -22.84 -15.71
C LEU A 123 13.64 -23.60 -16.78
N ALA A 124 14.77 -23.04 -17.22
CA ALA A 124 15.65 -23.73 -18.18
C ALA A 124 16.32 -24.98 -17.57
N LYS A 125 16.71 -24.93 -16.29
CA LYS A 125 17.25 -26.11 -15.58
C LYS A 125 16.19 -27.20 -15.43
N ILE A 126 14.97 -26.84 -15.04
CA ILE A 126 13.84 -27.80 -14.92
C ILE A 126 13.57 -28.48 -16.26
N LYS A 127 13.55 -27.72 -17.36
CA LYS A 127 13.38 -28.28 -18.71
C LYS A 127 14.51 -29.22 -19.12
N ALA A 128 15.75 -28.93 -18.70
CA ALA A 128 16.88 -29.81 -18.98
C ALA A 128 16.85 -31.11 -18.15
N GLU A 129 16.40 -31.03 -16.89
CA GLU A 129 16.21 -32.21 -16.02
C GLU A 129 15.16 -33.18 -16.60
N ALA A 130 14.07 -32.65 -17.17
CA ALA A 130 13.03 -33.48 -17.79
C ALA A 130 13.52 -34.25 -19.03
N VAL A 131 14.44 -33.67 -19.82
CA VAL A 131 15.01 -34.33 -21.01
C VAL A 131 16.00 -35.43 -20.61
N ASP A 132 16.82 -35.20 -19.56
CA ASP A 132 17.76 -36.21 -19.04
C ASP A 132 17.02 -37.44 -18.46
N GLU A 133 15.79 -37.29 -17.92
CA GLU A 133 14.98 -38.42 -17.42
C GLU A 133 14.33 -39.25 -18.54
N GLU A 134 13.96 -38.65 -19.67
CA GLU A 134 13.39 -39.35 -20.83
C GLU A 134 14.45 -40.11 -21.66
N GLU A 135 15.71 -39.63 -21.69
CA GLU A 135 16.82 -40.31 -22.38
C GLU A 135 17.38 -41.53 -21.63
N ASP A 136 17.14 -41.67 -20.31
CA ASP A 136 17.60 -42.81 -19.50
C ASP A 136 16.66 -44.04 -19.60
N GLU A 137 15.50 -43.93 -20.29
CA GLU A 137 14.58 -45.05 -20.53
C GLU A 137 14.84 -45.82 -21.84
N ASP A 138 15.73 -45.33 -22.73
CA ASP A 138 16.12 -46.01 -23.98
C ASP A 138 17.65 -46.09 -24.15
N GLU A 139 18.18 -47.32 -24.22
CA GLU A 139 19.57 -47.78 -24.40
C GLU A 139 20.50 -48.05 -23.18
N GLY A 140 21.24 -49.17 -23.30
CA GLY A 140 22.07 -49.84 -22.30
C GLY A 140 23.45 -49.22 -21.95
N PRO A 141 24.47 -50.03 -21.58
CA PRO A 141 25.17 -49.86 -20.31
C PRO A 141 26.20 -48.72 -20.22
N LYS A 142 25.94 -47.85 -19.24
CA LYS A 142 26.84 -47.05 -18.37
C LYS A 142 28.28 -46.79 -18.85
N ARG A 143 28.50 -45.57 -19.38
CA ARG A 143 29.78 -44.87 -19.19
C ARG A 143 29.73 -44.04 -17.91
N LYS A 144 30.63 -44.31 -16.95
CA LYS A 144 30.81 -43.52 -15.72
C LYS A 144 31.20 -42.07 -16.06
N LYS A 145 30.21 -41.18 -16.15
CA LYS A 145 30.43 -39.74 -16.03
C LYS A 145 30.48 -39.40 -14.54
N VAL A 146 31.53 -38.70 -14.13
CA VAL A 146 31.67 -38.10 -12.80
C VAL A 146 30.45 -37.20 -12.58
N LYS A 147 29.55 -37.61 -11.67
CA LYS A 147 28.41 -36.79 -11.22
C LYS A 147 28.99 -35.56 -10.51
N LYS A 148 29.07 -34.44 -11.22
CA LYS A 148 29.18 -33.13 -10.60
C LYS A 148 27.84 -32.88 -9.91
N GLU A 149 27.81 -32.73 -8.59
CA GLU A 149 26.60 -32.35 -7.85
C GLU A 149 26.08 -31.02 -8.42
N LYS A 150 25.13 -31.07 -9.36
CA LYS A 150 24.28 -29.92 -9.68
C LYS A 150 23.38 -29.76 -8.45
N GLY A 151 23.57 -28.69 -7.69
CA GLY A 151 22.73 -28.39 -6.52
C GLY A 151 21.26 -28.38 -6.94
N LYS A 152 20.46 -29.28 -6.36
CA LYS A 152 19.03 -29.43 -6.63
C LYS A 152 18.31 -28.10 -6.34
N LEU A 153 17.45 -27.65 -7.24
CA LEU A 153 16.65 -26.43 -7.02
C LEU A 153 15.78 -26.59 -5.77
N SER A 154 15.56 -25.49 -5.05
CA SER A 154 14.59 -25.49 -3.96
C SER A 154 13.17 -25.69 -4.51
N GLU A 155 12.29 -26.26 -3.69
CA GLU A 155 10.88 -26.45 -4.03
C GLU A 155 10.21 -25.12 -4.41
N ASN A 156 10.52 -24.05 -3.68
CA ASN A 156 10.00 -22.71 -3.96
C ASN A 156 10.51 -22.14 -5.29
N ASP A 157 11.80 -22.31 -5.61
CA ASP A 157 12.35 -21.85 -6.91
C ASP A 157 11.70 -22.60 -8.08
N ARG A 158 11.46 -23.91 -7.89
CA ARG A 158 10.76 -24.74 -8.87
C ARG A 158 9.31 -24.27 -9.06
N ALA A 159 8.56 -24.06 -7.99
CA ALA A 159 7.18 -23.56 -8.05
C ALA A 159 7.07 -22.18 -8.74
N ARG A 160 8.01 -21.26 -8.44
CA ARG A 160 8.07 -19.94 -9.09
C ARG A 160 8.33 -20.05 -10.59
N ALA A 161 9.21 -20.96 -11.01
CA ALA A 161 9.51 -21.21 -12.41
C ALA A 161 8.33 -21.84 -13.17
N GLU A 162 7.62 -22.78 -12.54
CA GLU A 162 6.41 -23.39 -13.09
C GLU A 162 5.30 -22.35 -13.30
N VAL A 163 5.00 -21.54 -12.28
CA VAL A 163 4.01 -20.44 -12.42
C VAL A 163 4.45 -19.46 -13.49
N PHE A 164 5.73 -19.06 -13.52
CA PHE A 164 6.23 -18.19 -14.59
C PHE A 164 5.96 -18.78 -15.98
N SER A 165 6.11 -20.10 -16.14
CA SER A 165 5.89 -20.77 -17.41
C SER A 165 4.45 -20.64 -17.94
N MET A 166 3.46 -20.54 -17.04
CA MET A 166 2.04 -20.37 -17.36
C MET A 166 1.75 -18.98 -17.94
N TYR A 167 2.45 -17.95 -17.48
CA TYR A 167 2.17 -16.55 -17.82
C TYR A 167 3.19 -15.92 -18.78
N GLN A 168 4.35 -16.54 -19.04
CA GLN A 168 5.43 -15.95 -19.84
C GLN A 168 4.97 -15.48 -21.24
N GLY A 169 4.02 -16.22 -21.83
CA GLY A 169 3.43 -15.93 -23.14
C GLY A 169 2.42 -14.76 -23.14
N CYS A 170 1.90 -14.37 -21.97
CA CYS A 170 0.88 -13.35 -21.87
C CYS A 170 1.42 -11.95 -22.26
N LYS A 171 0.55 -11.16 -22.88
CA LYS A 171 0.75 -9.75 -23.16
C LYS A 171 0.59 -8.91 -21.89
N ASN A 172 1.10 -7.69 -21.90
CA ASN A 172 1.02 -6.81 -20.73
C ASN A 172 -0.43 -6.55 -20.26
N ASP A 173 -1.39 -6.47 -21.16
CA ASP A 173 -2.78 -6.20 -20.78
C ASP A 173 -3.43 -7.42 -20.14
N GLU A 174 -3.17 -8.63 -20.63
CA GLU A 174 -3.60 -9.89 -20.00
C GLU A 174 -3.02 -10.05 -18.58
N LEU A 175 -1.74 -9.69 -18.39
CA LEU A 175 -1.12 -9.68 -17.05
C LEU A 175 -1.79 -8.64 -16.13
N LYS A 176 -2.15 -7.47 -16.66
CA LYS A 176 -2.89 -6.47 -15.89
C LYS A 176 -4.30 -6.94 -15.56
N ASP A 177 -4.98 -7.63 -16.46
CA ASP A 177 -6.32 -8.17 -16.22
C ASP A 177 -6.29 -9.20 -15.08
N CYS A 178 -5.33 -10.12 -15.11
CA CYS A 178 -5.09 -11.03 -13.98
C CYS A 178 -4.88 -10.28 -12.66
N LEU A 179 -4.07 -9.21 -12.66
CA LEU A 179 -3.88 -8.39 -11.46
C LEU A 179 -5.16 -7.62 -11.05
N ARG A 180 -5.99 -7.17 -11.99
CA ARG A 180 -7.27 -6.46 -11.73
C ARG A 180 -8.27 -7.37 -11.05
N TRP A 181 -8.47 -8.59 -11.58
CA TRP A 181 -9.36 -9.59 -10.98
C TRP A 181 -8.99 -9.86 -9.53
N ASN A 182 -7.69 -9.85 -9.23
CA ASN A 182 -7.15 -10.08 -7.89
C ASN A 182 -7.01 -8.80 -7.03
N LYS A 183 -7.56 -7.66 -7.47
CA LYS A 183 -7.49 -6.34 -6.81
C LYS A 183 -6.05 -5.91 -6.44
N GLN A 184 -5.07 -6.29 -7.27
CA GLN A 184 -3.65 -5.98 -7.10
C GLN A 184 -3.22 -4.74 -7.91
N MET A 185 -2.02 -4.22 -7.62
CA MET A 185 -1.46 -3.10 -8.38
C MET A 185 -1.13 -3.51 -9.82
N VAL A 186 -1.61 -2.73 -10.79
CA VAL A 186 -1.44 -2.97 -12.24
C VAL A 186 -0.36 -2.10 -12.90
N GLY A 187 0.28 -1.21 -12.14
CA GLY A 187 1.35 -0.33 -12.65
C GLY A 187 2.70 -1.04 -12.73
N GLY A 188 3.59 -0.62 -13.64
CA GLY A 188 4.94 -1.18 -13.77
C GLY A 188 5.25 -1.74 -15.15
N ASN A 189 6.47 -2.25 -15.33
CA ASN A 189 6.88 -2.96 -16.54
C ASN A 189 6.48 -4.45 -16.49
N LYS A 190 6.71 -5.21 -17.57
CA LYS A 190 6.31 -6.63 -17.63
C LYS A 190 6.90 -7.47 -16.50
N ASP A 191 8.16 -7.22 -16.12
CA ASP A 191 8.83 -7.95 -15.03
C ASP A 191 8.19 -7.67 -13.66
N ALA A 192 7.82 -6.42 -13.41
CA ALA A 192 7.08 -6.00 -12.22
C ALA A 192 5.70 -6.68 -12.13
N LEU A 193 4.92 -6.66 -13.23
CA LEU A 193 3.63 -7.35 -13.29
C LEU A 193 3.79 -8.85 -13.02
N MET A 194 4.76 -9.48 -13.68
CA MET A 194 5.03 -10.90 -13.52
C MET A 194 5.46 -11.27 -12.10
N THR A 195 6.28 -10.44 -11.47
CA THR A 195 6.72 -10.66 -10.07
C THR A 195 5.51 -10.70 -9.13
N ARG A 196 4.52 -9.82 -9.32
CA ARG A 196 3.28 -9.82 -8.53
C ARG A 196 2.37 -11.01 -8.84
N ILE A 197 2.28 -11.42 -10.10
CA ILE A 197 1.47 -12.58 -10.51
C ILE A 197 2.05 -13.86 -9.92
N ILE A 198 3.37 -14.06 -9.99
CA ILE A 198 4.04 -15.24 -9.42
C ILE A 198 3.81 -15.30 -7.91
N ASP A 199 4.03 -14.19 -7.20
CA ASP A 199 3.75 -14.12 -5.75
C ASP A 199 2.27 -14.39 -5.44
N GLY A 200 1.36 -13.76 -6.17
CA GLY A 200 -0.08 -13.89 -5.94
C GLY A 200 -0.63 -15.28 -6.26
N HIS A 201 -0.13 -15.93 -7.30
CA HIS A 201 -0.55 -17.27 -7.68
C HIS A 201 -0.10 -18.33 -6.67
N LEU A 202 1.11 -18.18 -6.10
CA LEU A 202 1.64 -19.10 -5.10
C LEU A 202 1.05 -18.86 -3.71
N ASN A 203 0.95 -17.59 -3.30
CA ASN A 203 0.70 -17.22 -1.91
C ASN A 203 -0.67 -16.57 -1.69
N GLY A 204 -1.45 -16.33 -2.74
CA GLY A 204 -2.71 -15.59 -2.66
C GLY A 204 -2.54 -14.07 -2.77
N ARG A 205 -3.69 -13.40 -2.86
CA ARG A 205 -3.81 -11.95 -3.07
C ARG A 205 -3.30 -11.18 -1.87
N LEU A 206 -2.47 -10.15 -2.07
CA LEU A 206 -2.10 -9.26 -0.96
C LEU A 206 -3.35 -8.52 -0.46
N GLY A 207 -3.60 -8.62 0.84
CA GLY A 207 -4.78 -8.08 1.50
C GLY A 207 -4.63 -6.64 2.01
N ARG A 208 -5.57 -6.28 2.89
CA ARG A 208 -5.55 -5.00 3.63
C ARG A 208 -4.41 -4.98 4.63
N CYS A 209 -3.84 -3.80 4.84
CA CYS A 209 -2.71 -3.58 5.73
C CYS A 209 -3.11 -3.90 7.18
N PRO A 210 -2.37 -4.79 7.89
CA PRO A 210 -2.73 -5.18 9.25
C PRO A 210 -2.52 -4.04 10.25
N THR A 211 -1.78 -3.00 9.86
CA THR A 211 -1.51 -1.80 10.65
C THR A 211 -2.61 -0.75 10.48
N CYS A 212 -2.79 -0.20 9.28
CA CYS A 212 -3.74 0.89 9.07
C CYS A 212 -5.17 0.42 8.77
N LYS A 213 -5.35 -0.88 8.49
CA LYS A 213 -6.61 -1.58 8.13
C LYS A 213 -7.25 -1.12 6.81
N GLN A 214 -7.06 0.13 6.42
CA GLN A 214 -7.64 0.66 5.18
C GLN A 214 -6.72 0.54 3.97
N GLY A 215 -5.42 0.82 4.14
CA GLY A 215 -4.48 0.78 3.03
C GLY A 215 -4.27 -0.63 2.49
N ARG A 216 -3.98 -0.77 1.19
CA ARG A 216 -3.63 -2.05 0.57
C ARG A 216 -2.13 -2.32 0.70
N VAL A 217 -1.77 -3.56 1.00
CA VAL A 217 -0.38 -4.02 0.99
C VAL A 217 0.07 -4.21 -0.46
N LYS A 218 1.32 -3.84 -0.73
CA LYS A 218 1.93 -3.85 -2.06
C LYS A 218 3.26 -4.58 -1.98
N LEU A 219 3.57 -5.34 -3.02
CA LEU A 219 4.86 -5.99 -3.18
C LEU A 219 5.94 -4.95 -3.51
N THR A 220 7.10 -5.04 -2.85
CA THR A 220 8.28 -4.25 -3.20
C THR A 220 8.95 -4.84 -4.44
N GLU A 221 9.15 -4.03 -5.47
CA GLU A 221 9.73 -4.52 -6.73
C GLU A 221 11.25 -4.35 -6.77
N ASP A 222 11.76 -3.40 -6.01
CA ASP A 222 13.18 -3.06 -5.98
C ASP A 222 14.03 -4.17 -5.34
N ASP A 223 13.43 -4.98 -4.45
CA ASP A 223 14.05 -6.17 -3.86
C ASP A 223 13.63 -7.48 -4.54
N GLY A 224 12.90 -7.41 -5.66
CA GLY A 224 12.47 -8.60 -6.40
C GLY A 224 11.30 -9.36 -5.78
N GLY A 225 10.56 -8.72 -4.86
CA GLY A 225 9.38 -9.28 -4.21
C GLY A 225 9.65 -9.94 -2.87
N GLU A 226 10.74 -9.57 -2.20
CA GLU A 226 11.12 -10.13 -0.90
C GLU A 226 10.39 -9.45 0.27
N THR A 227 9.98 -8.20 0.09
CA THR A 227 9.22 -7.44 1.10
C THR A 227 7.91 -6.91 0.55
N ALA A 228 7.00 -6.59 1.47
CA ALA A 228 5.75 -5.91 1.18
C ALA A 228 5.59 -4.67 2.05
N TYR A 229 4.85 -3.68 1.56
CA TYR A 229 4.68 -2.39 2.24
C TYR A 229 3.29 -1.78 2.04
N CYS A 230 2.92 -0.82 2.88
CA CYS A 230 1.73 0.00 2.71
C CYS A 230 2.11 1.49 2.74
N ASN A 231 1.54 2.27 1.81
CA ASN A 231 1.70 3.74 1.74
C ASN A 231 0.53 4.51 2.36
N GLY A 232 -0.40 3.80 3.00
CA GLY A 232 -1.61 4.37 3.58
C GLY A 232 -2.78 4.38 2.62
N TYR A 233 -3.74 5.27 2.87
CA TYR A 233 -5.02 5.34 2.19
C TYR A 233 -5.50 6.80 2.08
N PHE A 234 -6.52 7.03 1.27
CA PHE A 234 -7.22 8.31 1.23
C PHE A 234 -8.49 8.16 2.06
N ASP A 235 -8.64 9.01 3.07
CA ASP A 235 -9.81 9.07 3.93
C ASP A 235 -10.83 9.99 3.25
N GLU A 236 -11.82 9.39 2.58
CA GLU A 236 -12.81 10.12 1.78
C GLU A 236 -13.71 11.01 2.64
N GLU A 237 -14.05 10.57 3.85
CA GLU A 237 -14.88 11.31 4.80
C GLU A 237 -14.22 12.63 5.19
N ASN A 238 -12.90 12.62 5.38
CA ASN A 238 -12.14 13.79 5.81
C ASN A 238 -11.37 14.47 4.67
N GLY A 239 -11.47 13.94 3.44
CA GLY A 239 -10.74 14.43 2.27
C GLY A 239 -9.21 14.45 2.42
N VAL A 240 -8.65 13.61 3.31
CA VAL A 240 -7.22 13.67 3.69
C VAL A 240 -6.48 12.38 3.35
N ARG A 241 -5.24 12.50 2.91
CA ARG A 241 -4.37 11.33 2.70
C ARG A 241 -3.74 10.91 4.02
N VAL A 242 -4.13 9.75 4.52
CA VAL A 242 -3.56 9.12 5.71
C VAL A 242 -2.33 8.32 5.32
N GLY A 243 -1.16 8.75 5.79
CA GLY A 243 0.10 8.04 5.56
C GLY A 243 0.22 6.77 6.40
N CYS A 244 0.81 5.73 5.83
CA CYS A 244 1.24 4.53 6.53
C CYS A 244 2.66 4.18 6.11
N PHE A 245 3.43 3.60 7.03
CA PHE A 245 4.82 3.16 6.81
C PHE A 245 5.01 1.67 7.04
N PHE A 246 3.92 0.89 7.09
CA PHE A 246 3.98 -0.55 7.30
C PHE A 246 4.90 -1.22 6.29
N LYS A 247 5.86 -2.01 6.77
CA LYS A 247 6.70 -2.90 5.96
C LYS A 247 6.85 -4.26 6.63
N CYS A 248 6.92 -5.34 5.86
CA CYS A 248 7.17 -6.69 6.35
C CYS A 248 7.88 -7.54 5.31
N LYS A 249 8.43 -8.69 5.73
CA LYS A 249 8.82 -9.74 4.79
C LYS A 249 7.57 -10.34 4.13
N ILE A 250 7.71 -10.81 2.89
CA ILE A 250 6.58 -11.21 2.05
C ILE A 250 5.79 -12.42 2.59
N ASP A 251 6.46 -13.30 3.33
CA ASP A 251 5.88 -14.46 4.04
C ASP A 251 4.95 -14.05 5.19
N LYS A 252 5.16 -12.87 5.77
CA LYS A 252 4.31 -12.30 6.83
C LYS A 252 3.23 -11.35 6.31
N ALA A 253 3.17 -11.13 5.00
CA ALA A 253 2.18 -10.24 4.41
C ALA A 253 0.77 -10.86 4.50
N PRO A 254 -0.28 -10.07 4.77
CA PRO A 254 -1.65 -10.58 4.82
C PRO A 254 -2.08 -11.09 3.43
N ARG A 255 -2.71 -12.27 3.39
CA ARG A 255 -3.16 -12.95 2.17
C ARG A 255 -4.65 -13.21 2.17
N LEU A 256 -5.26 -13.09 1.00
CA LEU A 256 -6.64 -13.48 0.72
C LEU A 256 -6.65 -14.50 -0.42
N HIS A 257 -7.59 -15.43 -0.36
CA HIS A 257 -7.74 -16.53 -1.33
C HIS A 257 -9.17 -16.60 -1.86
N PRO A 258 -9.41 -17.21 -3.03
CA PRO A 258 -8.42 -17.77 -3.96
C PRO A 258 -7.72 -16.70 -4.82
N TRP A 259 -6.77 -17.13 -5.65
CA TRP A 259 -6.17 -16.32 -6.73
C TRP A 259 -6.82 -16.69 -8.06
N TYR A 260 -7.21 -15.68 -8.85
CA TYR A 260 -7.90 -15.88 -10.12
C TYR A 260 -6.96 -15.69 -11.31
N SER A 261 -6.63 -16.79 -12.01
CA SER A 261 -5.82 -16.73 -13.24
C SER A 261 -6.63 -16.36 -14.48
N LYS A 262 -7.96 -16.39 -14.37
CA LYS A 262 -8.96 -16.06 -15.40
C LYS A 262 -9.99 -15.11 -14.80
N GLU A 263 -10.85 -14.55 -15.64
CA GLU A 263 -11.93 -13.69 -15.19
C GLU A 263 -12.84 -14.45 -14.20
N PRO A 264 -13.02 -13.94 -12.97
CA PRO A 264 -13.90 -14.54 -11.98
C PRO A 264 -15.36 -14.35 -12.36
N THR A 265 -16.22 -15.25 -11.89
CA THR A 265 -17.67 -15.07 -12.00
C THR A 265 -18.15 -13.91 -11.13
N GLU A 266 -19.41 -13.50 -11.30
CA GLU A 266 -20.03 -12.48 -10.44
C GLU A 266 -20.05 -12.94 -8.97
N GLU A 267 -20.47 -14.18 -8.70
CA GLU A 267 -20.47 -14.77 -7.35
C GLU A 267 -19.06 -14.78 -6.72
N GLU A 268 -18.04 -15.16 -7.49
CA GLU A 268 -16.64 -15.15 -7.05
C GLU A 268 -16.13 -13.73 -6.76
N THR A 269 -16.60 -12.76 -7.55
CA THR A 269 -16.28 -11.34 -7.38
C THR A 269 -16.91 -10.79 -6.10
N GLU A 270 -18.18 -11.09 -5.85
CA GLU A 270 -18.88 -10.69 -4.62
C GLU A 270 -18.22 -11.30 -3.38
N ALA A 271 -17.86 -12.59 -3.42
CA ALA A 271 -17.15 -13.24 -2.32
C ALA A 271 -15.78 -12.60 -2.05
N MET A 272 -15.05 -12.19 -3.09
CA MET A 272 -13.79 -11.46 -2.94
C MET A 272 -13.98 -10.09 -2.28
N GLU A 273 -15.04 -9.38 -2.64
CA GLU A 273 -15.35 -8.06 -2.09
C GLU A 273 -15.78 -8.16 -0.63
N ALA A 274 -16.58 -9.17 -0.28
CA ALA A 274 -16.94 -9.47 1.10
C ALA A 274 -15.70 -9.74 1.98
N GLN A 275 -14.75 -10.56 1.50
CA GLN A 275 -13.49 -10.80 2.21
C GLN A 275 -12.66 -9.53 2.40
N ASP A 276 -12.62 -8.66 1.38
CA ASP A 276 -11.83 -7.44 1.42
C ASP A 276 -12.43 -6.36 2.34
N GLU A 277 -13.77 -6.25 2.37
CA GLU A 277 -14.48 -5.37 3.29
C GLU A 277 -14.39 -5.88 4.74
N ALA A 278 -14.50 -7.20 4.97
CA ALA A 278 -14.25 -7.80 6.27
C ALA A 278 -12.83 -7.51 6.79
N ALA A 279 -11.85 -7.33 5.91
CA ALA A 279 -10.48 -6.98 6.26
C ALA A 279 -10.24 -5.47 6.49
N LYS A 280 -11.15 -4.59 6.00
CA LYS A 280 -10.99 -3.12 5.99
C LYS A 280 -11.38 -2.47 7.32
N SER A 281 -12.30 -3.08 8.07
CA SER A 281 -12.76 -2.60 9.37
C SER A 281 -12.84 -3.77 10.35
N GLY A 282 -12.76 -3.52 11.66
CA GLY A 282 -13.02 -4.56 12.66
C GLY A 282 -14.51 -4.94 12.70
N GLY A 283 -15.02 -5.54 11.64
CA GLY A 283 -16.35 -6.15 11.57
C GLY A 283 -17.51 -5.15 11.66
N ALA A 284 -17.77 -4.40 10.59
CA ALA A 284 -19.12 -3.98 10.27
C ALA A 284 -19.24 -3.95 8.74
N VAL A 285 -20.28 -4.59 8.24
CA VAL A 285 -20.67 -4.78 6.84
C VAL A 285 -20.17 -6.09 6.23
N GLY A 286 -21.13 -6.99 5.96
CA GLY A 286 -20.93 -8.30 5.32
C GLY A 286 -20.79 -9.44 6.33
N VAL A 287 -21.89 -9.85 6.98
CA VAL A 287 -21.84 -10.91 8.00
C VAL A 287 -22.31 -12.24 7.40
N GLU A 288 -21.38 -13.16 7.13
CA GLU A 288 -21.66 -14.57 7.40
C GLU A 288 -21.90 -14.68 8.92
N GLN A 289 -23.16 -14.84 9.32
CA GLN A 289 -23.54 -14.81 10.74
C GLN A 289 -22.99 -16.05 11.45
N THR A 290 -22.17 -15.82 12.48
CA THR A 290 -21.83 -16.83 13.48
C THR A 290 -23.13 -17.45 14.02
N GLU A 291 -23.11 -18.71 14.47
CA GLU A 291 -24.31 -19.33 15.03
C GLU A 291 -24.90 -18.51 16.19
N LYS A 292 -24.04 -17.86 16.98
CA LYS A 292 -24.45 -16.96 18.06
C LYS A 292 -25.07 -15.65 17.56
N ALA A 293 -24.54 -15.04 16.49
CA ALA A 293 -25.17 -13.87 15.86
C ALA A 293 -26.56 -14.20 15.31
N LYS A 294 -26.77 -15.42 14.78
CA LYS A 294 -28.10 -15.89 14.36
C LYS A 294 -29.05 -16.02 15.55
N GLU A 295 -28.59 -16.65 16.64
CA GLU A 295 -29.37 -16.81 17.87
C GLU A 295 -29.76 -15.45 18.50
N ASP A 296 -28.80 -14.52 18.58
CA ASP A 296 -29.03 -13.17 19.10
C ASP A 296 -29.97 -12.37 18.18
N THR A 297 -29.84 -12.48 16.86
CA THR A 297 -30.80 -11.87 15.91
C THR A 297 -32.23 -12.38 16.16
N GLU A 298 -32.40 -13.69 16.37
CA GLU A 298 -33.71 -14.26 16.66
C GLU A 298 -34.28 -13.75 17.99
N LYS A 299 -33.45 -13.66 19.03
CA LYS A 299 -33.84 -13.09 20.34
C LYS A 299 -34.25 -11.63 20.22
N LEU A 300 -33.44 -10.79 19.55
CA LEU A 300 -33.73 -9.37 19.35
C LEU A 300 -35.02 -9.19 18.54
N THR A 301 -35.24 -9.99 17.50
CA THR A 301 -36.47 -9.96 16.69
C THR A 301 -37.71 -10.27 17.54
N LYS A 302 -37.63 -11.25 18.44
CA LYS A 302 -38.73 -11.58 19.37
C LYS A 302 -39.03 -10.44 20.35
N LEU A 303 -38.02 -9.70 20.79
CA LEU A 303 -38.20 -8.53 21.68
C LEU A 303 -38.84 -7.36 20.94
N VAL A 304 -38.35 -7.03 19.75
CA VAL A 304 -38.84 -5.90 18.95
C VAL A 304 -40.29 -6.11 18.49
N LYS A 305 -40.68 -7.35 18.13
CA LYS A 305 -42.08 -7.67 17.76
C LYS A 305 -43.12 -7.42 18.87
N ARG A 306 -42.70 -7.31 20.12
CA ARG A 306 -43.60 -7.08 21.27
C ARG A 306 -43.88 -5.60 21.51
N ILE A 307 -43.24 -4.71 20.76
CA ILE A 307 -43.33 -3.27 20.96
C ILE A 307 -44.09 -2.65 19.80
N ASP A 308 -45.07 -1.81 20.14
CA ASP A 308 -45.84 -1.03 19.17
C ASP A 308 -45.41 0.44 19.29
N TRP A 309 -44.77 0.96 18.25
CA TRP A 309 -44.26 2.33 18.23
C TRP A 309 -45.18 3.25 17.45
N ASP A 310 -45.74 4.23 18.15
CA ASP A 310 -46.40 5.36 17.49
C ASP A 310 -45.35 6.34 16.94
N MET A 311 -44.99 6.17 15.66
CA MET A 311 -44.01 7.03 14.98
C MET A 311 -44.63 8.26 14.31
N SER A 312 -45.90 8.56 14.55
CA SER A 312 -46.57 9.72 13.93
C SER A 312 -46.14 11.06 14.54
N HIS A 313 -45.47 11.03 15.70
CA HIS A 313 -45.01 12.22 16.43
C HIS A 313 -43.55 12.11 16.90
N GLN A 314 -42.89 13.26 17.08
CA GLN A 314 -41.52 13.33 17.60
C GLN A 314 -41.31 12.62 18.96
N PRO A 315 -42.22 12.72 19.95
CA PRO A 315 -42.07 11.97 21.20
C PRO A 315 -42.01 10.44 21.02
N GLY A 316 -42.83 9.90 20.10
CA GLY A 316 -42.87 8.47 19.84
C GLY A 316 -41.62 7.96 19.11
N VAL A 317 -41.07 8.74 18.18
CA VAL A 317 -39.74 8.46 17.58
C VAL A 317 -38.64 8.44 18.65
N ARG A 318 -38.66 9.37 19.59
CA ARG A 318 -37.69 9.40 20.70
C ARG A 318 -37.84 8.20 21.63
N GLN A 319 -39.07 7.71 21.84
CA GLN A 319 -39.31 6.52 22.62
C GLN A 319 -38.82 5.27 21.89
N ALA A 320 -39.12 5.14 20.60
CA ALA A 320 -38.62 4.04 19.76
C ALA A 320 -37.09 3.95 19.78
N ALA A 321 -36.38 5.08 19.68
CA ALA A 321 -34.93 5.11 19.76
C ALA A 321 -34.37 4.67 21.13
N LYS A 322 -35.09 4.97 22.22
CA LYS A 322 -34.72 4.51 23.57
C LYS A 322 -34.95 3.01 23.71
N ASP A 323 -36.12 2.53 23.31
CA ASP A 323 -36.49 1.12 23.42
C ASP A 323 -35.56 0.25 22.58
N MET A 324 -35.33 0.65 21.33
CA MET A 324 -34.39 -0.05 20.45
C MET A 324 -32.99 -0.09 21.08
N LEU A 325 -32.46 1.04 21.58
CA LEU A 325 -31.16 1.04 22.26
C LEU A 325 -31.11 0.05 23.45
N GLU A 326 -32.14 0.03 24.29
CA GLU A 326 -32.19 -0.87 25.45
C GLU A 326 -32.16 -2.34 25.03
N ILE A 327 -32.82 -2.69 23.92
CA ILE A 327 -32.83 -4.04 23.36
C ILE A 327 -31.44 -4.40 22.81
N VAL A 328 -30.82 -3.51 22.03
CA VAL A 328 -29.62 -3.86 21.25
C VAL A 328 -28.28 -3.61 21.95
N LYS A 329 -28.23 -2.76 23.00
CA LYS A 329 -26.97 -2.33 23.65
C LYS A 329 -26.10 -3.45 24.23
N SER A 330 -26.69 -4.60 24.56
CA SER A 330 -25.97 -5.73 25.13
C SER A 330 -25.35 -6.66 24.07
N CYS A 331 -25.87 -6.62 22.83
CA CYS A 331 -25.46 -7.51 21.74
C CYS A 331 -24.66 -6.77 20.66
N LEU A 332 -25.00 -5.53 20.37
CA LEU A 332 -24.42 -4.76 19.26
C LEU A 332 -23.34 -3.79 19.72
N ALA A 333 -22.37 -3.55 18.83
CA ALA A 333 -21.24 -2.67 19.09
C ALA A 333 -21.60 -1.19 18.87
N ILE A 334 -22.46 -0.70 19.75
CA ILE A 334 -23.04 0.65 19.77
C ILE A 334 -22.14 1.60 20.58
N PRO A 335 -22.10 2.91 20.29
CA PRO A 335 -21.40 3.88 21.12
C PRO A 335 -21.75 3.75 22.62
N SER A 336 -20.75 3.83 23.49
CA SER A 336 -20.93 3.75 24.95
C SER A 336 -21.66 4.96 25.53
N ASP A 337 -21.61 6.10 24.83
CA ASP A 337 -22.41 7.27 25.18
C ASP A 337 -23.86 7.07 24.73
N ASN A 338 -24.76 6.95 25.71
CA ASN A 338 -26.18 6.71 25.46
C ASN A 338 -26.86 7.82 24.66
N LYS A 339 -26.37 9.06 24.70
CA LYS A 339 -26.97 10.18 23.95
C LYS A 339 -26.65 10.05 22.46
N THR A 340 -25.38 9.81 22.12
CA THR A 340 -24.92 9.54 20.75
C THR A 340 -25.54 8.26 20.21
N ALA A 341 -25.59 7.19 20.99
CA ALA A 341 -26.23 5.93 20.60
C ALA A 341 -27.70 6.11 20.22
N ARG A 342 -28.49 6.78 21.08
CA ARG A 342 -29.90 7.09 20.80
C ARG A 342 -30.07 7.97 19.56
N PHE A 343 -29.17 8.94 19.38
CA PHE A 343 -29.23 9.84 18.23
C PHE A 343 -28.99 9.09 16.91
N GLU A 344 -27.98 8.24 16.84
CA GLU A 344 -27.69 7.43 15.65
C GLU A 344 -28.80 6.42 15.35
N ILE A 345 -29.32 5.72 16.36
CA ILE A 345 -30.47 4.82 16.21
C ILE A 345 -31.71 5.59 15.75
N GLY A 346 -31.94 6.78 16.32
CA GLY A 346 -33.06 7.65 15.93
C GLY A 346 -33.01 8.09 14.48
N LYS A 347 -31.81 8.34 13.91
CA LYS A 347 -31.65 8.61 12.47
C LYS A 347 -32.09 7.44 11.61
N ILE A 348 -31.72 6.22 11.99
CA ILE A 348 -32.08 4.98 11.26
C ILE A 348 -33.60 4.79 11.30
N ILE A 349 -34.22 4.95 12.47
CA ILE A 349 -35.68 4.87 12.62
C ILE A 349 -36.38 5.91 11.74
N LEU A 350 -35.91 7.16 11.72
CA LEU A 350 -36.49 8.22 10.90
C LEU A 350 -36.37 7.94 9.40
N ALA A 351 -35.21 7.45 8.96
CA ALA A 351 -34.98 7.07 7.56
C ALA A 351 -35.89 5.90 7.13
N ASN A 352 -36.23 5.01 8.07
CA ASN A 352 -36.96 3.78 7.84
C ASN A 352 -38.37 3.75 8.47
N ARG A 353 -38.98 4.92 8.66
CA ARG A 353 -40.30 5.10 9.31
C ARG A 353 -41.40 4.17 8.79
N ASN A 354 -41.36 3.83 7.51
CA ASN A 354 -42.42 3.06 6.86
C ASN A 354 -42.19 1.54 6.96
N LEU A 355 -41.07 1.11 7.55
CA LEU A 355 -40.73 -0.29 7.68
C LEU A 355 -41.23 -0.87 9.02
N PRO A 356 -41.54 -2.18 9.07
CA PRO A 356 -41.77 -2.88 10.32
C PRO A 356 -40.58 -2.74 11.26
N ALA A 357 -40.84 -2.73 12.57
CA ALA A 357 -39.79 -2.59 13.59
C ALA A 357 -38.67 -3.65 13.46
N THR A 358 -38.99 -4.84 12.95
CA THR A 358 -38.02 -5.90 12.66
C THR A 358 -37.08 -5.59 11.50
N GLU A 359 -37.56 -4.91 10.46
CA GLU A 359 -36.71 -4.46 9.36
C GLU A 359 -35.81 -3.29 9.81
N VAL A 360 -36.35 -2.39 10.63
CA VAL A 360 -35.54 -1.33 11.26
C VAL A 360 -34.47 -1.93 12.18
N LEU A 361 -34.75 -3.05 12.87
CA LEU A 361 -33.74 -3.80 13.63
C LEU A 361 -32.65 -4.34 12.71
N ASN A 362 -32.96 -4.87 11.52
CA ASN A 362 -31.97 -5.33 10.56
C ASN A 362 -31.02 -4.20 10.15
N GLU A 363 -31.55 -3.01 9.85
CA GLU A 363 -30.76 -1.80 9.55
C GLU A 363 -29.85 -1.39 10.72
N VAL A 364 -30.34 -1.50 11.96
CA VAL A 364 -29.55 -1.24 13.16
C VAL A 364 -28.44 -2.30 13.33
N ILE A 365 -28.74 -3.58 13.12
CA ILE A 365 -27.75 -4.67 13.15
C ILE A 365 -26.69 -4.46 12.07
N GLU A 366 -27.10 -4.12 10.85
CA GLU A 366 -26.20 -3.86 9.74
C GLU A 366 -25.28 -2.66 10.03
N ARG A 367 -25.83 -1.60 10.61
CA ARG A 367 -25.06 -0.39 10.93
C ARG A 367 -24.04 -0.59 12.03
N PHE A 368 -24.41 -1.28 13.12
CA PHE A 368 -23.57 -1.36 14.31
C PHE A 368 -22.78 -2.67 14.41
N GLY A 369 -23.27 -3.76 13.84
CA GLY A 369 -22.69 -5.10 13.98
C GLY A 369 -22.72 -5.64 15.41
N PHE A 370 -22.49 -6.94 15.56
CA PHE A 370 -22.42 -7.59 16.86
C PHE A 370 -21.11 -7.29 17.59
N SER A 371 -21.20 -7.02 18.91
CA SER A 371 -20.06 -6.77 19.79
C SER A 371 -19.06 -7.91 19.77
N GLU A 372 -19.52 -9.16 19.80
CA GLU A 372 -18.65 -10.34 19.75
C GLU A 372 -17.80 -10.39 18.48
N ILE A 373 -18.38 -10.07 17.32
CA ILE A 373 -17.69 -10.09 16.03
C ILE A 373 -16.60 -9.01 16.04
N LYS A 374 -16.91 -7.82 16.57
CA LYS A 374 -15.93 -6.74 16.73
C LYS A 374 -14.83 -7.12 17.71
N ASP A 375 -15.15 -7.78 18.82
CA ASP A 375 -14.19 -8.17 19.84
C ASP A 375 -13.27 -9.32 19.36
N GLU A 376 -13.82 -10.31 18.65
CA GLU A 376 -13.03 -11.34 17.97
C GLU A 376 -12.13 -10.72 16.90
N ALA A 377 -12.65 -9.78 16.11
CA ALA A 377 -11.86 -9.06 15.12
C ALA A 377 -10.73 -8.25 15.78
N LYS A 378 -11.00 -7.55 16.89
CA LYS A 378 -9.96 -6.86 17.69
C LYS A 378 -8.92 -7.84 18.23
N LYS A 379 -9.35 -8.99 18.75
CA LYS A 379 -8.45 -10.04 19.26
C LYS A 379 -7.53 -10.57 18.16
N LYS A 380 -8.10 -11.00 17.02
CA LYS A 380 -7.33 -11.44 15.84
C LYS A 380 -6.37 -10.36 15.35
N ASN A 381 -6.82 -9.10 15.36
CA ASN A 381 -6.00 -7.96 14.97
C ASN A 381 -4.83 -7.73 15.93
N LYS A 382 -5.05 -7.87 17.24
CA LYS A 382 -4.02 -7.75 18.27
C LYS A 382 -3.00 -8.89 18.16
N GLU A 383 -3.46 -10.12 17.96
CA GLU A 383 -2.60 -11.29 17.73
C GLU A 383 -1.74 -11.13 16.47
N ALA A 384 -2.35 -10.69 15.36
CA ALA A 384 -1.64 -10.41 14.11
C ALA A 384 -0.62 -9.27 14.26
N LEU A 385 -0.95 -8.19 14.99
CA LEU A 385 0.00 -7.12 15.26
C LEU A 385 1.18 -7.61 16.12
N THR A 386 0.88 -8.45 17.11
CA THR A 386 1.87 -9.04 18.00
C THR A 386 2.86 -9.91 17.26
N SER A 387 2.40 -10.76 16.32
CA SER A 387 3.27 -11.64 15.52
C SER A 387 4.14 -10.89 14.50
N LEU A 388 3.73 -9.66 14.14
CA LEU A 388 4.48 -8.77 13.25
C LEU A 388 5.58 -7.97 13.98
N CYS A 389 5.51 -7.86 15.30
CA CYS A 389 6.54 -7.18 16.09
C CYS A 389 7.77 -8.08 16.25
N ALA A 390 8.96 -7.49 16.14
CA ALA A 390 10.22 -8.17 16.44
C ALA A 390 10.26 -8.62 17.91
N ASN A 391 9.72 -7.80 18.81
CA ASN A 391 9.41 -8.18 20.19
C ASN A 391 7.89 -8.04 20.46
N PRO A 392 7.18 -9.14 20.78
CA PRO A 392 5.75 -9.14 21.10
C PRO A 392 5.34 -8.13 22.19
N ALA A 393 6.20 -7.88 23.19
CA ALA A 393 5.90 -6.95 24.29
C ALA A 393 5.72 -5.51 23.83
N ASN A 394 6.26 -5.15 22.65
CA ASN A 394 6.15 -3.80 22.08
C ASN A 394 4.82 -3.57 21.35
N ALA A 395 4.00 -4.60 21.10
CA ALA A 395 2.75 -4.49 20.33
C ALA A 395 1.75 -3.44 20.88
N PRO A 396 1.54 -3.30 22.21
CA PRO A 396 0.67 -2.25 22.75
C PRO A 396 1.13 -0.82 22.42
N LEU A 397 2.44 -0.57 22.42
CA LEU A 397 2.99 0.73 22.00
C LEU A 397 2.78 0.94 20.50
N VAL A 398 2.97 -0.09 19.68
CA VAL A 398 2.69 -0.02 18.24
C VAL A 398 1.23 0.36 17.98
N GLU A 399 0.29 -0.26 18.69
CA GLU A 399 -1.15 0.03 18.61
C GLU A 399 -1.47 1.48 19.02
N ALA A 400 -0.95 1.93 20.17
CA ALA A 400 -1.16 3.30 20.66
C ALA A 400 -0.66 4.36 19.67
N PHE A 401 0.51 4.15 19.06
CA PHE A 401 1.04 5.07 18.04
C PHE A 401 0.25 5.05 16.73
N MET A 402 -0.30 3.90 16.34
CA MET A 402 -1.20 3.81 15.19
C MET A 402 -2.51 4.56 15.43
N GLU A 403 -3.07 4.46 16.63
CA GLU A 403 -4.28 5.18 17.01
C GLU A 403 -4.04 6.70 17.05
N MET A 404 -2.95 7.13 17.71
CA MET A 404 -2.54 8.54 17.69
C MET A 404 -2.35 9.06 16.25
N SER A 405 -1.72 8.28 15.38
CA SER A 405 -1.56 8.63 13.97
C SER A 405 -2.91 8.93 13.33
N LYS A 406 -3.91 8.05 13.51
CA LYS A 406 -5.26 8.24 12.96
C LYS A 406 -5.90 9.51 13.51
N LEU A 407 -5.81 9.75 14.82
CA LEU A 407 -6.40 10.94 15.46
C LEU A 407 -5.78 12.24 14.94
N PHE A 408 -4.46 12.29 14.75
CA PHE A 408 -3.80 13.48 14.18
C PHE A 408 -4.20 13.74 12.73
N PHE A 409 -4.34 12.69 11.91
CA PHE A 409 -4.85 12.89 10.54
C PHE A 409 -6.29 13.40 10.55
N LYS A 410 -7.16 12.86 11.42
CA LYS A 410 -8.54 13.34 11.59
C LYS A 410 -8.60 14.80 12.04
N SER A 411 -7.65 15.25 12.86
CA SER A 411 -7.56 16.65 13.28
C SER A 411 -6.83 17.56 12.29
N GLY A 412 -6.52 17.08 11.07
CA GLY A 412 -5.81 17.84 10.03
C GLY A 412 -4.29 18.00 10.25
N ASP A 413 -3.71 17.39 11.30
CA ASP A 413 -2.27 17.44 11.58
C ASP A 413 -1.55 16.25 10.94
N GLY A 414 -1.39 16.30 9.62
CA GLY A 414 -0.69 15.26 8.87
C GLY A 414 0.80 15.11 9.24
N ILE A 415 1.43 16.14 9.82
CA ILE A 415 2.83 16.09 10.25
C ILE A 415 2.96 15.15 11.45
N ARG A 416 2.15 15.39 12.51
CA ARG A 416 2.14 14.51 13.68
C ARG A 416 1.53 13.14 13.34
N GLY A 417 0.55 13.07 12.44
CA GLY A 417 0.03 11.80 11.93
C GLY A 417 1.16 10.93 11.36
N ASN A 418 1.92 11.47 10.41
CA ASN A 418 3.07 10.77 9.84
C ASN A 418 4.16 10.45 10.87
N ALA A 419 4.44 11.36 11.81
CA ALA A 419 5.44 11.12 12.85
C ALA A 419 5.08 9.93 13.74
N ASN A 420 3.81 9.80 14.13
CA ASN A 420 3.35 8.66 14.93
C ASN A 420 3.32 7.37 14.09
N SER A 421 2.92 7.44 12.82
CA SER A 421 2.96 6.27 11.92
C SER A 421 4.38 5.74 11.71
N LYS A 422 5.37 6.63 11.56
CA LYS A 422 6.80 6.26 11.49
C LYS A 422 7.31 5.67 12.79
N ALA A 423 6.93 6.26 13.93
CA ALA A 423 7.31 5.75 15.24
C ALA A 423 6.73 4.34 15.46
N ALA A 424 5.46 4.10 15.12
CA ALA A 424 4.86 2.77 15.21
C ALA A 424 5.64 1.71 14.41
N GLU A 425 6.04 2.05 13.18
CA GLU A 425 6.86 1.15 12.35
C GLU A 425 8.25 0.90 12.95
N ALA A 426 8.89 1.94 13.50
CA ALA A 426 10.18 1.80 14.15
C ALA A 426 10.09 0.91 15.41
N ILE A 427 9.08 1.14 16.26
CA ILE A 427 8.80 0.35 17.47
C ILE A 427 8.61 -1.13 17.13
N LYS A 428 7.87 -1.43 16.06
CA LYS A 428 7.63 -2.79 15.58
C LYS A 428 8.92 -3.54 15.25
N GLY A 429 9.95 -2.84 14.78
CA GLY A 429 11.25 -3.42 14.43
C GLY A 429 12.25 -3.56 15.57
N ILE A 430 11.92 -3.13 16.79
CA ILE A 430 12.82 -3.22 17.95
C ILE A 430 12.75 -4.63 18.55
N GLU A 431 13.91 -5.29 18.64
CA GLU A 431 14.05 -6.68 19.11
C GLU A 431 14.00 -6.82 20.65
N PHE A 432 14.31 -5.76 21.39
CA PHE A 432 14.23 -5.73 22.85
C PHE A 432 12.92 -5.11 23.34
N GLU A 433 12.53 -5.42 24.57
CA GLU A 433 11.35 -4.83 25.20
C GLU A 433 11.58 -3.36 25.53
N ILE A 434 10.64 -2.52 25.15
CA ILE A 434 10.67 -1.09 25.45
C ILE A 434 9.99 -0.87 26.79
N ASN A 435 10.71 -0.25 27.72
CA ASN A 435 10.28 -0.03 29.09
C ASN A 435 10.61 1.39 29.56
N GLU A 436 10.21 1.74 30.77
CA GLU A 436 10.37 3.09 31.33
C GLU A 436 11.83 3.56 31.34
N GLU A 437 12.78 2.64 31.56
CA GLU A 437 14.21 2.94 31.67
C GLU A 437 14.82 3.29 30.29
N ASN A 438 14.38 2.62 29.22
CA ASN A 438 15.00 2.75 27.91
C ASN A 438 14.23 3.68 26.94
N ALA A 439 12.93 3.94 27.17
CA ALA A 439 12.06 4.64 26.23
C ALA A 439 12.59 6.02 25.81
N HIS A 440 13.03 6.85 26.76
CA HIS A 440 13.59 8.17 26.46
C HIS A 440 14.87 8.11 25.61
N GLY A 441 15.67 7.05 25.76
CA GLY A 441 16.90 6.85 25.01
C GLY A 441 16.66 6.69 23.51
N LEU A 442 15.47 6.23 23.10
CA LEU A 442 15.15 5.93 21.70
C LEU A 442 15.02 7.20 20.84
N GLY A 443 14.65 8.34 21.42
CA GLY A 443 14.45 9.60 20.68
C GLY A 443 15.67 10.54 20.66
N LYS A 444 16.58 10.41 21.63
CA LYS A 444 17.68 11.37 21.86
C LYS A 444 19.01 10.78 22.34
N GLY A 445 19.09 9.48 22.60
CA GLY A 445 20.30 8.87 23.15
C GLY A 445 21.42 8.74 22.11
N LYS A 446 22.67 8.98 22.52
CA LYS A 446 23.83 8.98 21.60
C LYS A 446 24.05 7.62 20.91
N LYS A 447 23.82 6.51 21.62
CA LYS A 447 23.99 5.13 21.12
C LYS A 447 22.68 4.36 20.98
N THR A 448 21.61 4.85 21.61
CA THR A 448 20.32 4.15 21.72
C THR A 448 19.24 4.77 20.83
N LYS A 449 19.54 5.85 20.10
CA LYS A 449 18.56 6.50 19.22
C LYS A 449 18.17 5.58 18.08
N VAL A 450 16.87 5.43 17.88
CA VAL A 450 16.28 4.63 16.81
C VAL A 450 15.77 5.54 15.70
N ALA A 451 16.11 5.22 14.45
CA ALA A 451 15.62 5.95 13.29
C ALA A 451 14.08 5.86 13.21
N GLY A 452 13.41 7.00 13.01
CA GLY A 452 11.94 7.07 13.01
C GLY A 452 11.32 7.40 14.36
N ILE A 453 12.06 7.33 15.46
CA ILE A 453 11.61 7.75 16.79
C ILE A 453 12.23 9.12 17.15
N GLY A 454 11.37 10.14 17.23
CA GLY A 454 11.77 11.48 17.67
C GLY A 454 11.67 11.64 19.20
N LYS A 455 12.22 12.73 19.73
CA LYS A 455 12.14 13.07 21.17
C LYS A 455 10.70 13.03 21.69
N GLY A 456 9.76 13.68 21.00
CA GLY A 456 8.36 13.70 21.40
C GLY A 456 7.65 12.33 21.31
N SER A 457 8.05 11.47 20.37
CA SER A 457 7.57 10.09 20.34
C SER A 457 8.10 9.30 21.53
N ALA A 458 9.40 9.41 21.84
CA ALA A 458 9.99 8.75 23.00
C ALA A 458 9.37 9.19 24.34
N GLU A 459 8.99 10.47 24.47
CA GLU A 459 8.27 10.99 25.63
C GLU A 459 6.88 10.37 25.77
N LYS A 460 6.13 10.24 24.66
CA LYS A 460 4.82 9.56 24.66
C LYS A 460 4.90 8.06 24.94
N MET A 461 5.97 7.41 24.50
CA MET A 461 6.21 6.00 24.83
C MET A 461 6.37 5.84 26.34
N TYR A 462 7.18 6.69 26.97
CA TYR A 462 7.33 6.72 28.42
C TYR A 462 6.01 7.03 29.14
N GLU A 463 5.24 8.02 28.67
CA GLU A 463 3.91 8.34 29.21
C GLU A 463 2.95 7.15 29.13
N PHE A 464 2.94 6.44 28.00
CA PHE A 464 2.12 5.25 27.83
C PHE A 464 2.53 4.13 28.80
N LEU A 465 3.84 3.89 28.95
CA LEU A 465 4.36 2.85 29.84
C LEU A 465 4.06 3.14 31.31
N THR A 466 4.10 4.41 31.72
CA THR A 466 3.86 4.83 33.11
C THR A 466 2.37 4.94 33.46
N THR A 467 1.52 5.36 32.52
CA THR A 467 0.11 5.70 32.81
C THR A 467 -0.90 4.77 32.14
N GLY A 468 -0.46 3.92 31.21
CA GLY A 468 -1.33 3.14 30.33
C GLY A 468 -2.05 3.95 29.26
N THR A 469 -1.85 5.27 29.20
CA THR A 469 -2.52 6.17 28.24
C THR A 469 -1.55 7.22 27.70
N VAL A 470 -1.89 7.86 26.57
CA VAL A 470 -1.15 9.03 26.07
C VAL A 470 -2.12 10.19 25.93
N ARG A 471 -1.79 11.34 26.49
CA ARG A 471 -2.61 12.54 26.36
C ARG A 471 -2.56 13.07 24.93
N PHE A 472 -3.74 13.16 24.33
CA PHE A 472 -3.92 13.81 23.03
C PHE A 472 -4.06 15.32 23.22
N TYR A 473 -2.94 16.05 23.18
CA TYR A 473 -2.94 17.52 23.15
C TYR A 473 -3.26 18.02 21.74
N SER A 474 -4.54 18.04 21.40
CA SER A 474 -5.06 18.82 20.28
C SER A 474 -5.02 20.29 20.65
N ASN A 475 -4.17 21.08 19.99
CA ASN A 475 -4.23 22.54 20.05
C ASN A 475 -5.36 23.13 19.18
N TYR A 476 -6.30 22.30 18.71
CA TYR A 476 -7.46 22.79 17.97
C TYR A 476 -8.65 22.98 18.92
N PRO A 477 -9.24 24.18 18.99
CA PRO A 477 -10.52 24.38 19.67
C PRO A 477 -11.55 23.46 19.03
N SER A 478 -12.33 22.78 19.86
CA SER A 478 -13.55 22.10 19.45
C SER A 478 -14.38 23.03 18.54
N LEU A 479 -14.53 22.65 17.27
CA LEU A 479 -15.62 23.16 16.46
C LEU A 479 -16.89 22.47 16.95
N TRP A 480 -17.83 23.31 17.38
CA TRP A 480 -19.05 23.02 18.12
C TRP A 480 -20.03 22.09 17.40
#